data_AF-A0A8J4FYP7-F1
#
_entry.id   AF-A0A8J4FYP7-F1
#
_cell.length_a   1.000
_cell.length_b   1.000
_cell.length_c   1.000
_cell.angle_alpha   90.00
_cell.angle_beta   90.00
_cell.angle_gamma   90.00
#
_symmetry.space_group_name_H-M   'P 1'
#
loop_
_entity.id
_entity.type
_entity.pdbx_description
1 polymer ?
#
loop_
_entity_poly.entity_id
_entity_poly.type
_entity_poly.pdbx_seq_one_letter_code
_entity_poly.pdbx_strand_id
1 'polypeptide(L)'
;LLPDWSRDRAAGRSLPQLAGMRSFECPLHLEGGAVHSDGDGTIMVTEESVLHWSRNLELTQQQIENLLREYLGAERVIWLWKGMVGDEQGTNGHVDNVAAFAAPGTVLLAWSDDPVADPHLRTICQRNLEALQDQADARGRTMRVIKVPCPNPPLLVVPGDVNSLAAAAQAAGYNTCQPAGRRLPASYINSYIVNGGVVVPQFGGQHSRNDEEALVAFAGAFPDRKVVGIYSRELLLGGGNIHCLTQNLPAAAAKRSS
;
A
#
# COMPACT_ATOMS: atom_id res chain seq x y z
N LEU A 1 -0.42 13.97 12.42
CA LEU A 1 -1.30 12.96 13.06
C LEU A 1 -2.26 13.69 14.00
N LEU A 2 -3.51 13.24 14.08
CA LEU A 2 -4.43 13.73 15.11
C LEU A 2 -3.80 13.51 16.49
N PRO A 3 -3.94 14.46 17.44
CA PRO A 3 -3.48 14.25 18.81
C PRO A 3 -4.25 13.11 19.51
N ASP A 4 -5.44 12.74 19.02
CA ASP A 4 -6.25 11.63 19.51
C ASP A 4 -6.69 10.72 18.35
N TRP A 5 -6.30 9.44 18.44
CA TRP A 5 -6.63 8.35 17.50
C TRP A 5 -7.36 7.20 18.22
N SER A 6 -7.90 7.45 19.41
CA SER A 6 -8.57 6.43 20.24
C SER A 6 -9.77 5.79 19.55
N ARG A 7 -10.50 6.56 18.73
CA ARG A 7 -11.63 6.06 17.93
C ARG A 7 -11.17 5.14 16.80
N ASP A 8 -10.07 5.48 16.12
CA ASP A 8 -9.49 4.65 15.06
C ASP A 8 -9.01 3.31 15.63
N ARG A 9 -8.35 3.35 16.81
CA ARG A 9 -7.98 2.15 17.57
C ARG A 9 -9.20 1.30 17.92
N ALA A 10 -10.29 1.93 18.38
CA ALA A 10 -11.52 1.23 18.75
C ALA A 10 -12.18 0.54 17.54
N ALA A 11 -12.20 1.21 16.37
CA ALA A 11 -12.76 0.65 15.15
C ALA A 11 -12.09 -0.67 14.74
N GLY A 12 -10.76 -0.79 14.89
CA GLY A 12 -10.03 -2.03 14.63
C GLY A 12 -10.47 -3.23 15.48
N ARG A 13 -11.02 -2.99 16.68
CA ARG A 13 -11.60 -4.04 17.54
C ARG A 13 -13.07 -4.31 17.23
N SER A 14 -13.85 -3.27 16.91
CA SER A 14 -15.29 -3.40 16.72
C SER A 14 -15.66 -4.21 15.46
N LEU A 15 -14.91 -4.07 14.36
CA LEU A 15 -15.24 -4.75 13.09
C LEU A 15 -15.13 -6.30 13.19
N PRO A 16 -14.04 -6.89 13.71
CA PRO A 16 -13.97 -8.34 13.92
C PRO A 16 -15.03 -8.85 14.89
N GLN A 17 -15.33 -8.09 15.95
CA GLN A 17 -16.36 -8.46 16.94
C GLN A 17 -17.75 -8.54 16.30
N LEU A 18 -18.12 -7.56 15.47
CA LEU A 18 -19.38 -7.58 14.72
C LEU A 18 -19.45 -8.78 13.75
N ALA A 19 -18.31 -9.22 13.22
CA ALA A 19 -18.22 -10.39 12.35
C ALA A 19 -18.12 -11.73 13.12
N GLY A 20 -18.16 -11.71 14.46
CA GLY A 20 -18.01 -12.92 15.29
C GLY A 20 -16.61 -13.54 15.25
N MET A 21 -15.60 -12.78 14.85
CA MET A 21 -14.21 -13.23 14.78
C MET A 21 -13.50 -13.05 16.13
N ARG A 22 -12.58 -13.98 16.44
CA ARG A 22 -11.68 -13.83 17.57
C ARG A 22 -10.60 -12.80 17.22
N SER A 23 -10.26 -11.95 18.18
CA SER A 23 -9.18 -10.98 18.07
C SER A 23 -8.10 -11.25 19.12
N PHE A 24 -6.86 -10.96 18.77
CA PHE A 24 -5.70 -11.09 19.63
C PHE A 24 -5.00 -9.73 19.66
N GLU A 25 -4.50 -9.32 20.83
CA GLU A 25 -3.67 -8.13 20.94
C GLU A 25 -2.25 -8.48 20.49
N CYS A 26 -1.74 -7.76 19.51
CA CYS A 26 -0.36 -7.88 19.05
C CYS A 26 0.46 -6.73 19.68
N PRO A 27 1.64 -6.99 20.26
CA PRO A 27 2.51 -5.95 20.81
C PRO A 27 3.27 -5.17 19.72
N LEU A 28 2.84 -5.28 18.45
CA LEU A 28 3.42 -4.59 17.31
C LEU A 28 2.47 -3.46 16.86
N HIS A 29 2.95 -2.22 16.85
CA HIS A 29 2.27 -1.13 16.15
C HIS A 29 2.48 -1.32 14.65
N LEU A 30 1.42 -1.74 13.95
CA LEU A 30 1.40 -2.00 12.52
C LEU A 30 0.05 -1.59 11.93
N GLU A 31 0.08 -1.02 10.74
CA GLU A 31 -1.09 -0.63 9.96
C GLU A 31 -1.30 -1.62 8.80
N GLY A 32 -2.55 -1.87 8.40
CA GLY A 32 -2.86 -2.85 7.35
C GLY A 32 -2.14 -2.57 6.03
N GLY A 33 -1.97 -1.29 5.65
CA GLY A 33 -1.24 -0.89 4.44
C GLY A 33 0.28 -1.08 4.52
N ALA A 34 0.84 -1.26 5.72
CA ALA A 34 2.28 -1.47 5.92
C ALA A 34 2.73 -2.91 5.63
N VAL A 35 1.79 -3.82 5.35
CA VAL A 35 2.04 -5.25 5.17
C VAL A 35 1.21 -5.84 4.03
N HIS A 36 1.83 -6.66 3.18
CA HIS A 36 1.11 -7.38 2.12
C HIS A 36 1.47 -8.87 2.13
N SER A 37 0.46 -9.74 2.16
CA SER A 37 0.66 -11.20 2.16
C SER A 37 0.37 -11.82 0.80
N ASP A 38 1.07 -12.91 0.47
CA ASP A 38 0.76 -13.77 -0.68
C ASP A 38 -0.26 -14.88 -0.35
N GLY A 39 -0.61 -15.04 0.93
CA GLY A 39 -1.48 -16.12 1.43
C GLY A 39 -0.81 -17.49 1.60
N ASP A 40 0.47 -17.61 1.22
CA ASP A 40 1.26 -18.85 1.22
C ASP A 40 2.46 -18.77 2.19
N GLY A 41 2.46 -17.80 3.10
CA GLY A 41 3.48 -17.64 4.14
C GLY A 41 4.56 -16.61 3.81
N THR A 42 4.46 -15.91 2.69
CA THR A 42 5.33 -14.77 2.36
C THR A 42 4.63 -13.46 2.67
N ILE A 43 5.35 -12.54 3.28
CA ILE A 43 4.90 -11.18 3.52
C ILE A 43 5.92 -10.19 2.95
N MET A 44 5.44 -9.10 2.36
CA MET A 44 6.23 -7.93 2.00
C MET A 44 5.93 -6.79 2.97
N VAL A 45 6.98 -6.05 3.32
CA VAL A 45 6.95 -4.80 4.11
C VAL A 45 7.99 -3.83 3.53
N THR A 46 7.96 -2.57 3.96
CA THR A 46 9.07 -1.63 3.72
C THR A 46 9.87 -1.43 5.00
N GLU A 47 11.20 -1.33 4.88
CA GLU A 47 12.09 -0.94 5.97
C GLU A 47 11.71 0.45 6.49
N GLU A 48 11.45 1.39 5.58
CA GLU A 48 11.09 2.76 5.93
C GLU A 48 9.91 2.85 6.89
N SER A 49 8.86 2.04 6.68
CA SER A 49 7.67 2.10 7.51
C SER A 49 7.83 1.30 8.79
N VAL A 50 8.14 0.01 8.66
CA VAL A 50 8.06 -0.94 9.78
C VAL A 50 9.19 -0.72 10.79
N LEU A 51 10.36 -0.23 10.35
CA LEU A 51 11.49 0.11 11.22
C LEU A 51 11.52 1.60 11.60
N HIS A 52 10.50 2.38 11.23
CA HIS A 52 10.45 3.78 11.58
C HIS A 52 10.44 3.96 13.11
N TRP A 53 11.20 4.94 13.59
CA TRP A 53 11.34 5.22 15.03
C TRP A 53 10.00 5.53 15.72
N SER A 54 9.00 6.00 14.99
CA SER A 54 7.66 6.30 15.54
C SER A 54 6.71 5.10 15.57
N ARG A 55 7.17 3.90 15.19
CA ARG A 55 6.38 2.66 15.24
C ARG A 55 6.73 1.84 16.48
N ASN A 56 7.89 1.17 16.44
CA ASN A 56 8.30 0.17 17.41
C ASN A 56 9.79 0.37 17.77
N LEU A 57 10.14 1.53 18.33
CA LEU A 57 11.53 1.95 18.57
C LEU A 57 12.35 0.93 19.39
N GLU A 58 11.68 0.21 20.28
CA GLU A 58 12.23 -0.78 21.20
C GLU A 58 12.42 -2.16 20.58
N LEU A 59 11.89 -2.42 19.38
CA LEU A 59 11.96 -3.72 18.72
C LEU A 59 13.05 -3.73 17.65
N THR A 60 13.87 -4.77 17.67
CA THR A 60 14.77 -5.10 16.56
C THR A 60 13.99 -5.67 15.38
N GLN A 61 14.54 -5.55 14.17
CA GLN A 61 13.98 -6.17 12.96
C GLN A 61 13.68 -7.67 13.16
N GLN A 62 14.56 -8.43 13.82
CA GLN A 62 14.34 -9.85 14.09
C GLN A 62 13.15 -10.11 15.03
N GLN A 63 12.95 -9.27 16.05
CA GLN A 63 11.79 -9.36 16.93
C GLN A 63 10.50 -9.04 16.19
N ILE A 64 10.52 -8.04 15.29
CA ILE A 64 9.39 -7.73 14.43
C ILE A 64 9.05 -8.92 13.53
N GLU A 65 10.04 -9.54 12.88
CA GLU A 65 9.80 -10.75 12.07
C GLU A 65 9.20 -11.91 12.87
N ASN A 66 9.60 -12.08 14.13
CA ASN A 66 9.01 -13.09 15.00
C ASN A 66 7.53 -12.81 15.30
N LEU A 67 7.17 -11.54 15.52
CA LEU A 67 5.78 -11.14 15.70
C LEU A 67 4.97 -11.29 14.40
N LEU A 68 5.53 -10.94 13.24
CA LEU A 68 4.88 -11.18 11.94
C LEU A 68 4.65 -12.68 11.70
N ARG A 69 5.59 -13.54 12.10
CA ARG A 69 5.43 -15.00 12.05
C ARG A 69 4.30 -15.47 12.96
N GLU A 70 4.31 -15.05 14.21
CA GLU A 70 3.33 -15.49 15.22
C GLU A 70 1.91 -15.03 14.92
N TYR A 71 1.74 -13.76 14.50
CA TYR A 71 0.41 -13.15 14.35
C TYR A 71 -0.13 -13.18 12.92
N LEU A 72 0.74 -13.21 11.90
CA LEU A 72 0.33 -13.20 10.48
C LEU A 72 0.73 -14.48 9.72
N GLY A 73 1.38 -15.44 10.37
CA GLY A 73 1.79 -16.70 9.73
C GLY A 73 2.94 -16.55 8.73
N ALA A 74 3.75 -15.48 8.85
CA ALA A 74 4.89 -15.27 7.97
C ALA A 74 5.99 -16.33 8.20
N GLU A 75 6.26 -17.15 7.19
CA GLU A 75 7.44 -18.02 7.11
C GLU A 75 8.62 -17.25 6.49
N ARG A 76 8.32 -16.31 5.59
CA ARG A 76 9.30 -15.43 4.95
C ARG A 76 8.82 -13.98 4.92
N VAL A 77 9.72 -13.07 5.27
CA VAL A 77 9.51 -11.62 5.15
C VAL A 77 10.46 -11.07 4.09
N ILE A 78 9.93 -10.34 3.13
CA ILE A 78 10.68 -9.60 2.12
C ILE A 78 10.63 -8.12 2.50
N TRP A 79 11.81 -7.55 2.72
CA TRP A 79 11.99 -6.15 3.11
C TRP A 79 12.32 -5.32 1.88
N LEU A 80 11.35 -4.53 1.41
CA LEU A 80 11.59 -3.47 0.43
C LEU A 80 12.26 -2.29 1.12
N TRP A 81 13.03 -1.49 0.37
CA TRP A 81 13.80 -0.41 0.95
C TRP A 81 12.92 0.75 1.43
N LYS A 82 12.10 1.31 0.54
CA LYS A 82 11.41 2.59 0.81
C LYS A 82 10.03 2.67 0.15
N GLY A 83 9.13 3.44 0.75
CA GLY A 83 7.86 3.86 0.17
C GLY A 83 7.97 4.76 -1.05
N MET A 84 6.82 5.19 -1.57
CA MET A 84 6.74 6.16 -2.66
C MET A 84 7.07 7.58 -2.20
N VAL A 85 7.60 8.42 -3.11
CA VAL A 85 7.88 9.83 -2.81
C VAL A 85 6.59 10.57 -2.43
N GLY A 86 6.60 11.25 -1.27
CA GLY A 86 5.46 11.99 -0.74
C GLY A 86 4.70 11.26 0.38
N ASP A 87 5.04 10.00 0.63
CA ASP A 87 4.41 9.11 1.61
C ASP A 87 5.06 9.23 3.01
N GLU A 88 6.24 9.86 3.10
CA GLU A 88 7.07 9.95 4.31
C GLU A 88 6.41 10.72 5.45
N GLN A 89 5.50 11.65 5.14
CA GLN A 89 4.83 12.48 6.14
C GLN A 89 3.48 11.90 6.61
N GLY A 90 3.04 10.78 6.02
CA GLY A 90 1.78 10.11 6.35
C GLY A 90 2.01 8.74 6.96
N THR A 91 2.42 7.79 6.11
CA THR A 91 2.50 6.37 6.46
C THR A 91 3.93 5.89 6.74
N ASN A 92 4.91 6.77 6.54
CA ASN A 92 6.34 6.44 6.50
C ASN A 92 6.65 5.39 5.41
N GLY A 93 5.94 5.46 4.28
CA GLY A 93 6.25 4.68 3.11
C GLY A 93 5.68 3.27 3.13
N HIS A 94 4.35 3.14 3.19
CA HIS A 94 3.68 1.85 3.19
C HIS A 94 3.97 1.00 1.94
N VAL A 95 3.97 -0.32 2.13
CA VAL A 95 4.19 -1.28 1.05
C VAL A 95 3.03 -1.29 0.06
N ASP A 96 1.79 -1.05 0.52
CA ASP A 96 0.58 -1.03 -0.33
C ASP A 96 0.57 0.08 -1.39
N ASN A 97 1.51 1.00 -1.32
CA ASN A 97 1.70 2.05 -2.31
C ASN A 97 2.85 1.75 -3.29
N VAL A 98 3.68 0.75 -2.96
CA VAL A 98 4.89 0.36 -3.71
C VAL A 98 4.73 -0.97 -4.42
N ALA A 99 4.24 -2.00 -3.73
CA ALA A 99 4.13 -3.34 -4.24
C ALA A 99 2.90 -4.08 -3.72
N ALA A 100 2.35 -4.96 -4.55
CA ALA A 100 1.23 -5.83 -4.17
C ALA A 100 1.44 -7.25 -4.73
N PHE A 101 1.09 -8.27 -3.96
CA PHE A 101 1.03 -9.63 -4.51
C PHE A 101 -0.19 -9.75 -5.43
N ALA A 102 0.05 -10.12 -6.69
CA ALA A 102 -1.02 -10.48 -7.63
C ALA A 102 -1.42 -11.96 -7.51
N ALA A 103 -0.45 -12.80 -7.16
CA ALA A 103 -0.58 -14.21 -6.87
C ALA A 103 0.64 -14.66 -6.05
N PRO A 104 0.61 -15.85 -5.42
CA PRO A 104 1.81 -16.43 -4.83
C PRO A 104 2.98 -16.45 -5.83
N GLY A 105 4.13 -15.88 -5.43
CA GLY A 105 5.32 -15.72 -6.28
C GLY A 105 5.21 -14.67 -7.40
N THR A 106 4.14 -13.86 -7.47
CA THR A 106 4.00 -12.77 -8.47
C THR A 106 3.67 -11.44 -7.79
N VAL A 107 4.48 -10.42 -8.06
CA VAL A 107 4.37 -9.08 -7.46
C VAL A 107 4.16 -8.03 -8.55
N LEU A 108 3.20 -7.14 -8.33
CA LEU A 108 3.08 -5.85 -9.02
C LEU A 108 3.96 -4.84 -8.30
N LEU A 109 4.82 -4.12 -9.02
CA LEU A 109 5.76 -3.14 -8.45
C LEU A 109 5.60 -1.79 -9.16
N ALA A 110 5.42 -0.72 -8.39
CA ALA A 110 5.43 0.66 -8.87
C ALA A 110 6.78 0.98 -9.52
N TRP A 111 6.75 1.52 -10.74
CA TRP A 111 7.92 1.58 -11.60
C TRP A 111 8.01 2.90 -12.39
N SER A 112 9.18 3.52 -12.36
CA SER A 112 9.53 4.64 -13.23
C SER A 112 10.87 4.36 -13.91
N ASP A 113 10.88 4.40 -15.24
CA ASP A 113 12.11 4.30 -16.05
C ASP A 113 12.74 5.66 -16.37
N ASP A 114 12.05 6.76 -16.10
CA ASP A 114 12.49 8.10 -16.52
C ASP A 114 13.65 8.60 -15.63
N PRO A 115 14.90 8.61 -16.14
CA PRO A 115 16.05 9.01 -15.35
C PRO A 115 16.21 10.53 -15.26
N VAL A 116 15.47 11.30 -16.07
CA VAL A 116 15.63 12.75 -16.19
C VAL A 116 14.56 13.49 -15.40
N ALA A 117 13.31 13.01 -15.43
CA ALA A 117 12.20 13.67 -14.75
C ALA A 117 12.22 13.48 -13.23
N ASP A 118 12.67 12.30 -12.74
CA ASP A 118 12.61 11.98 -11.31
C ASP A 118 13.67 10.95 -10.84
N PRO A 119 14.94 11.37 -10.68
CA PRO A 119 16.04 10.50 -10.26
C PRO A 119 15.82 9.83 -8.90
N HIS A 120 15.10 10.50 -7.98
CA HIS A 120 14.85 9.96 -6.64
C HIS A 120 13.85 8.79 -6.69
N LEU A 121 12.72 8.97 -7.38
CA LEU A 121 11.75 7.89 -7.57
C LEU A 121 12.38 6.70 -8.30
N ARG A 122 13.18 6.96 -9.35
CA ARG A 122 13.89 5.89 -10.06
C ARG A 122 14.78 5.07 -9.11
N THR A 123 15.50 5.73 -8.21
CA THR A 123 16.36 5.05 -7.22
C THR A 123 15.55 4.16 -6.28
N ILE A 124 14.39 4.65 -5.81
CA ILE A 124 13.46 3.87 -4.98
C ILE A 124 12.97 2.64 -5.75
N CYS A 125 12.46 2.82 -6.98
CA CYS A 125 12.00 1.71 -7.82
C CYS A 125 13.09 0.66 -8.04
N GLN A 126 14.33 1.08 -8.28
CA GLN A 126 15.45 0.16 -8.50
C GLN A 126 15.80 -0.66 -7.26
N ARG A 127 15.95 -0.01 -6.11
CA ARG A 127 16.29 -0.73 -4.87
C ARG A 127 15.17 -1.64 -4.38
N ASN A 128 13.91 -1.26 -4.60
CA ASN A 128 12.77 -2.13 -4.32
C ASN A 128 12.71 -3.31 -5.30
N LEU A 129 13.09 -3.12 -6.57
CA LEU A 129 13.21 -4.21 -7.53
C LEU A 129 14.35 -5.17 -7.15
N GLU A 130 15.52 -4.66 -6.74
CA GLU A 130 16.65 -5.47 -6.27
C GLU A 130 16.28 -6.35 -5.07
N ALA A 131 15.45 -5.82 -4.16
CA ALA A 131 14.93 -6.58 -3.01
C ALA A 131 13.97 -7.72 -3.41
N LEU A 132 13.46 -7.73 -4.64
CA LEU A 132 12.56 -8.78 -5.17
C LEU A 132 13.27 -9.70 -6.16
N GLN A 133 14.25 -9.17 -6.90
CA GLN A 133 15.02 -9.92 -7.89
C GLN A 133 15.74 -11.10 -7.24
N ASP A 134 15.64 -12.25 -7.89
CA ASP A 134 16.24 -13.53 -7.48
C ASP A 134 15.82 -14.02 -6.08
N GLN A 135 14.83 -13.37 -5.45
CA GLN A 135 14.25 -13.87 -4.21
C GLN A 135 13.30 -15.02 -4.50
N ALA A 136 13.40 -16.06 -3.68
CA ALA A 136 12.34 -17.05 -3.57
C ALA A 136 11.27 -16.55 -2.58
N ASP A 137 10.04 -17.03 -2.71
CA ASP A 137 9.01 -16.88 -1.69
C ASP A 137 9.11 -18.00 -0.64
N ALA A 138 8.20 -18.03 0.35
CA ALA A 138 8.19 -19.05 1.41
C ALA A 138 8.06 -20.50 0.89
N ARG A 139 7.59 -20.69 -0.34
CA ARG A 139 7.42 -22.01 -0.98
C ARG A 139 8.50 -22.30 -2.02
N GLY A 140 9.55 -21.48 -2.09
CA GLY A 140 10.68 -21.68 -2.99
C GLY A 140 10.45 -21.22 -4.42
N ARG A 141 9.34 -20.52 -4.72
CA ARG A 141 9.07 -19.98 -6.06
C ARG A 141 9.87 -18.71 -6.26
N THR A 142 10.60 -18.59 -7.37
CA THR A 142 11.27 -17.34 -7.73
C THR A 142 10.25 -16.25 -8.01
N MET A 143 10.47 -15.06 -7.46
CA MET A 143 9.55 -13.94 -7.57
C MET A 143 9.48 -13.42 -9.02
N ARG A 144 8.27 -13.42 -9.59
CA ARG A 144 7.96 -12.75 -10.85
C ARG A 144 7.52 -11.32 -10.57
N VAL A 145 8.26 -10.34 -11.09
CA VAL A 145 7.90 -8.92 -10.92
C VAL A 145 7.25 -8.37 -12.19
N ILE A 146 6.05 -7.83 -12.06
CA ILE A 146 5.33 -7.08 -13.09
C ILE A 146 5.44 -5.60 -12.73
N LYS A 147 6.04 -4.82 -13.62
CA LYS A 147 6.21 -3.38 -13.44
C LYS A 147 4.91 -2.67 -13.80
N VAL A 148 4.47 -1.76 -12.94
CA VAL A 148 3.30 -0.90 -13.13
C VAL A 148 3.79 0.54 -13.19
N PRO A 149 3.49 1.32 -14.24
CA PRO A 149 4.07 2.66 -14.41
C PRO A 149 3.62 3.59 -13.28
N CYS A 150 4.51 4.44 -12.78
CA CYS A 150 4.12 5.56 -11.95
C CYS A 150 3.49 6.67 -12.81
N PRO A 151 2.59 7.51 -12.24
CA PRO A 151 2.11 8.69 -12.95
C PRO A 151 3.25 9.63 -13.34
N ASN A 152 3.28 10.03 -14.62
CA ASN A 152 4.23 11.00 -15.16
C ASN A 152 3.47 12.07 -15.96
N PRO A 153 3.61 13.37 -15.64
CA PRO A 153 4.40 13.96 -14.56
C PRO A 153 3.86 13.60 -13.15
N PRO A 154 4.64 13.86 -12.08
CA PRO A 154 4.17 13.67 -10.71
C PRO A 154 2.92 14.51 -10.41
N LEU A 155 1.97 13.92 -9.67
CA LEU A 155 0.82 14.67 -9.18
C LEU A 155 1.21 15.60 -8.03
N LEU A 156 0.80 16.86 -8.12
CA LEU A 156 1.02 17.87 -7.11
C LEU A 156 -0.32 18.41 -6.58
N VAL A 157 -0.29 18.89 -5.34
CA VAL A 157 -1.36 19.71 -4.77
C VAL A 157 -1.38 21.04 -5.53
N VAL A 158 -2.52 21.42 -6.07
CA VAL A 158 -2.71 22.68 -6.77
C VAL A 158 -3.39 23.72 -5.86
N PRO A 159 -3.25 25.03 -6.12
CA PRO A 159 -3.87 26.06 -5.27
C PRO A 159 -5.38 25.90 -5.07
N GLY A 160 -6.09 25.32 -6.05
CA GLY A 160 -7.52 25.02 -5.94
C GLY A 160 -7.85 24.03 -4.82
N ASP A 161 -7.02 23.00 -4.63
CA ASP A 161 -7.21 21.95 -3.62
C ASP A 161 -7.18 22.52 -2.20
N VAL A 162 -6.20 23.40 -1.96
CA VAL A 162 -5.96 24.08 -0.69
C VAL A 162 -7.21 24.83 -0.26
N ASN A 163 -7.77 25.61 -1.17
CA ASN A 163 -8.94 26.44 -0.91
C ASN A 163 -10.20 25.60 -0.66
N SER A 164 -10.38 24.49 -1.39
CA SER A 164 -11.57 23.64 -1.24
C SER A 164 -11.58 22.84 0.07
N LEU A 165 -10.41 22.45 0.59
CA LEU A 165 -10.32 21.58 1.76
C LEU A 165 -10.09 22.34 3.06
N ALA A 166 -9.54 23.56 3.03
CA ALA A 166 -9.17 24.31 4.23
C ALA A 166 -10.33 24.47 5.23
N ALA A 167 -11.51 24.88 4.77
CA ALA A 167 -12.67 25.11 5.64
C ALA A 167 -13.18 23.81 6.26
N ALA A 168 -13.30 22.74 5.47
CA ALA A 168 -13.77 21.43 5.95
C ALA A 168 -12.77 20.78 6.90
N ALA A 169 -11.47 20.83 6.57
CA ALA A 169 -10.40 20.33 7.42
C ALA A 169 -10.38 21.07 8.77
N GLN A 170 -10.40 22.40 8.75
CA GLN A 170 -10.43 23.21 9.97
C GLN A 170 -11.68 22.92 10.82
N ALA A 171 -12.86 22.82 10.20
CA ALA A 171 -14.10 22.51 10.92
C ALA A 171 -14.08 21.13 11.60
N ALA A 172 -13.41 20.16 10.98
CA ALA A 172 -13.24 18.81 11.52
C ALA A 172 -11.98 18.66 12.41
N GLY A 173 -11.25 19.74 12.70
CA GLY A 173 -10.06 19.72 13.55
C GLY A 173 -8.82 19.10 12.89
N TYR A 174 -8.84 18.95 11.57
CA TYR A 174 -7.73 18.43 10.78
C TYR A 174 -6.78 19.57 10.34
N ASN A 175 -5.49 19.38 10.57
CA ASN A 175 -4.44 20.23 9.99
C ASN A 175 -3.93 19.62 8.67
N THR A 176 -4.85 19.20 7.79
CA THR A 176 -4.56 18.35 6.61
C THR A 176 -4.33 19.14 5.32
N CYS A 177 -4.36 20.46 5.36
CA CYS A 177 -4.13 21.27 4.16
C CYS A 177 -2.63 21.30 3.78
N GLN A 178 -2.13 20.20 3.22
CA GLN A 178 -1.78 20.25 1.80
C GLN A 178 -1.13 21.54 1.27
N PRO A 179 0.15 21.92 1.51
CA PRO A 179 0.67 23.10 0.83
C PRO A 179 0.72 22.86 -0.69
N ALA A 180 0.33 23.87 -1.47
CA ALA A 180 0.43 23.81 -2.94
C ALA A 180 1.86 23.50 -3.38
N GLY A 181 2.00 22.70 -4.43
CA GLY A 181 3.30 22.20 -4.91
C GLY A 181 3.81 20.96 -4.16
N ARG A 182 3.21 20.56 -3.04
CA ARG A 182 3.53 19.26 -2.42
C ARG A 182 3.18 18.14 -3.39
N ARG A 183 4.10 17.18 -3.54
CA ARG A 183 3.86 15.96 -4.29
C ARG A 183 2.90 15.02 -3.55
N LEU A 184 1.92 14.51 -4.29
CA LEU A 184 1.00 13.47 -3.82
C LEU A 184 1.64 12.09 -3.99
N PRO A 185 1.49 11.16 -3.03
CA PRO A 185 2.04 9.82 -3.09
C PRO A 185 1.20 8.92 -4.03
N ALA A 186 1.06 9.34 -5.28
CA ALA A 186 0.21 8.70 -6.27
C ALA A 186 0.82 7.40 -6.80
N SER A 187 0.09 6.30 -6.66
CA SER A 187 0.44 4.99 -7.20
C SER A 187 -0.80 4.24 -7.66
N TYR A 188 -0.69 3.52 -8.77
CA TYR A 188 -1.73 2.59 -9.21
C TYR A 188 -1.73 1.30 -8.37
N ILE A 189 -0.65 1.03 -7.64
CA ILE A 189 -0.55 -0.14 -6.76
C ILE A 189 -1.56 -0.08 -5.62
N ASN A 190 -1.94 1.12 -5.17
CA ASN A 190 -2.92 1.37 -4.11
C ASN A 190 -4.37 1.08 -4.57
N SER A 191 -4.54 -0.14 -5.07
CA SER A 191 -5.69 -0.74 -5.73
C SER A 191 -6.40 -1.69 -4.77
N TYR A 192 -7.63 -2.05 -5.09
CA TYR A 192 -8.41 -2.97 -4.27
C TYR A 192 -8.77 -4.24 -5.04
N ILE A 193 -8.30 -5.38 -4.54
CA ILE A 193 -8.52 -6.70 -5.13
C ILE A 193 -9.73 -7.35 -4.45
N VAL A 194 -10.77 -7.65 -5.23
CA VAL A 194 -11.99 -8.35 -4.79
C VAL A 194 -12.17 -9.64 -5.59
N ASN A 195 -12.93 -10.61 -5.09
CA ASN A 195 -13.02 -11.97 -5.65
C ASN A 195 -13.05 -12.03 -7.20
N GLY A 196 -13.95 -11.28 -7.84
CA GLY A 196 -14.09 -11.26 -9.31
C GLY A 196 -13.55 -10.01 -10.01
N GLY A 197 -12.82 -9.13 -9.31
CA GLY A 197 -12.44 -7.84 -9.88
C GLY A 197 -11.25 -7.18 -9.21
N VAL A 198 -10.72 -6.15 -9.85
CA VAL A 198 -9.68 -5.28 -9.30
C VAL A 198 -10.05 -3.83 -9.59
N VAL A 199 -10.07 -3.00 -8.55
CA VAL A 199 -10.34 -1.57 -8.68
C VAL A 199 -9.02 -0.83 -8.64
N VAL A 200 -8.65 -0.21 -9.76
CA VAL A 200 -7.37 0.48 -9.94
C VAL A 200 -7.59 1.99 -9.90
N PRO A 201 -6.82 2.76 -9.12
CA PRO A 201 -6.82 4.22 -9.17
C PRO A 201 -6.61 4.75 -10.58
N GLN A 202 -7.22 5.87 -10.94
CA GLN A 202 -6.97 6.59 -12.18
C GLN A 202 -6.86 8.09 -11.89
N PHE A 203 -6.02 8.79 -12.66
CA PHE A 203 -5.65 10.18 -12.38
C PHE A 203 -6.05 11.16 -13.49
N GLY A 204 -6.36 10.65 -14.68
CA GLY A 204 -6.90 11.41 -15.81
C GLY A 204 -5.99 12.49 -16.36
N GLY A 205 -6.51 13.21 -17.35
CA GLY A 205 -5.83 14.34 -17.98
C GLY A 205 -4.49 13.93 -18.60
N GLN A 206 -3.41 14.58 -18.18
CA GLN A 206 -2.07 14.29 -18.69
C GLN A 206 -1.54 12.89 -18.35
N HIS A 207 -2.18 12.18 -17.41
CA HIS A 207 -1.76 10.83 -16.99
C HIS A 207 -2.53 9.72 -17.71
N SER A 208 -3.44 10.04 -18.64
CA SER A 208 -4.29 9.04 -19.31
C SER A 208 -3.51 7.89 -19.97
N ARG A 209 -2.29 8.15 -20.45
CA ARG A 209 -1.42 7.08 -20.95
C ARG A 209 -0.98 6.12 -19.84
N ASN A 210 -0.53 6.64 -18.70
CA ASN A 210 -0.13 5.79 -17.57
C ASN A 210 -1.33 5.08 -16.93
N ASP A 211 -2.49 5.74 -16.90
CA ASP A 211 -3.78 5.17 -16.48
C ASP A 211 -4.07 3.89 -17.28
N GLU A 212 -4.00 3.97 -18.62
CA GLU A 212 -4.19 2.84 -19.54
C GLU A 212 -3.13 1.75 -19.37
N GLU A 213 -1.85 2.13 -19.32
CA GLU A 213 -0.74 1.18 -19.13
C GLU A 213 -0.86 0.43 -17.79
N ALA A 214 -1.31 1.10 -16.72
CA ALA A 214 -1.60 0.46 -15.44
C ALA A 214 -2.75 -0.55 -15.57
N LEU A 215 -3.88 -0.17 -16.20
CA LEU A 215 -5.00 -1.10 -16.41
C LEU A 215 -4.57 -2.34 -17.20
N VAL A 216 -3.71 -2.19 -18.21
CA VAL A 216 -3.14 -3.33 -18.97
C VAL A 216 -2.28 -4.22 -18.07
N ALA A 217 -1.40 -3.65 -17.26
CA ALA A 217 -0.55 -4.43 -16.34
C ALA A 217 -1.40 -5.22 -15.32
N PHE A 218 -2.43 -4.59 -14.75
CA PHE A 218 -3.37 -5.25 -13.85
C PHE A 218 -4.19 -6.34 -14.56
N ALA A 219 -4.68 -6.09 -15.79
CA ALA A 219 -5.42 -7.10 -16.54
C ALA A 219 -4.56 -8.33 -16.88
N GLY A 220 -3.28 -8.12 -17.21
CA GLY A 220 -2.32 -9.22 -17.40
C GLY A 220 -1.99 -9.98 -16.12
N ALA A 221 -1.98 -9.30 -14.97
CA ALA A 221 -1.74 -9.92 -13.67
C ALA A 221 -2.95 -10.69 -13.12
N PHE A 222 -4.17 -10.29 -13.51
CA PHE A 222 -5.43 -10.86 -13.05
C PHE A 222 -6.34 -11.24 -14.23
N PRO A 223 -5.95 -12.23 -15.06
CA PRO A 223 -6.68 -12.57 -16.29
C PRO A 223 -8.13 -13.01 -16.05
N ASP A 224 -8.41 -13.60 -14.88
CA ASP A 224 -9.75 -14.10 -14.52
C ASP A 224 -10.60 -13.05 -13.76
N ARG A 225 -10.14 -11.80 -13.66
CA ARG A 225 -10.83 -10.73 -12.92
C ARG A 225 -11.15 -9.55 -13.82
N LYS A 226 -12.29 -8.91 -13.56
CA LYS A 226 -12.64 -7.64 -14.20
C LYS A 226 -11.82 -6.50 -13.58
N VAL A 227 -10.92 -5.92 -14.34
CA VAL A 227 -10.17 -4.73 -13.94
C VAL A 227 -10.98 -3.47 -14.27
N VAL A 228 -11.17 -2.59 -13.29
CA VAL A 228 -11.94 -1.35 -13.42
C VAL A 228 -11.13 -0.19 -12.88
N GLY A 229 -10.89 0.81 -13.73
CA GLY A 229 -10.31 2.08 -13.34
C GLY A 229 -11.35 3.00 -12.69
N ILE A 230 -11.01 3.65 -11.58
CA ILE A 230 -11.84 4.68 -10.95
C ILE A 230 -11.00 5.94 -10.75
N TYR A 231 -11.52 7.09 -11.21
CA TYR A 231 -10.90 8.37 -10.95
C TYR A 231 -10.84 8.63 -9.44
N SER A 232 -9.65 8.77 -8.89
CA SER A 232 -9.45 8.83 -7.44
C SER A 232 -8.35 9.79 -7.00
N ARG A 233 -7.97 10.73 -7.88
CA ARG A 233 -6.99 11.79 -7.59
C ARG A 233 -7.34 12.59 -6.33
N GLU A 234 -8.61 12.83 -6.07
CA GLU A 234 -9.08 13.56 -4.89
C GLU A 234 -8.83 12.83 -3.57
N LEU A 235 -8.77 11.49 -3.58
CA LEU A 235 -8.46 10.71 -2.37
C LEU A 235 -7.02 10.94 -1.91
N LEU A 236 -6.09 11.15 -2.86
CA LEU A 236 -4.68 11.42 -2.57
C LEU A 236 -4.48 12.68 -1.73
N LEU A 237 -5.39 13.66 -1.81
CA LEU A 237 -5.34 14.87 -0.99
C LEU A 237 -5.46 14.53 0.51
N GLY A 238 -6.08 13.40 0.85
CA GLY A 238 -6.15 12.82 2.18
C GLY A 238 -4.94 11.97 2.58
N GLY A 239 -3.99 11.70 1.67
CA GLY A 239 -2.73 11.00 1.94
C GLY A 239 -2.68 9.52 1.53
N GLY A 240 -3.71 8.99 0.86
CA GLY A 240 -3.76 7.60 0.38
C GLY A 240 -4.75 7.43 -0.77
N ASN A 241 -5.03 6.19 -1.18
CA ASN A 241 -5.99 5.92 -2.24
C ASN A 241 -6.90 4.73 -1.89
N ILE A 242 -7.45 4.05 -2.90
CA ILE A 242 -8.50 3.03 -2.75
C ILE A 242 -8.13 1.96 -1.71
N HIS A 243 -6.91 1.40 -1.77
CA HIS A 243 -6.48 0.36 -0.83
C HIS A 243 -6.56 0.83 0.62
N CYS A 244 -6.03 2.03 0.91
CA CYS A 244 -5.96 2.58 2.27
C CYS A 244 -7.33 2.83 2.92
N LEU A 245 -8.41 2.89 2.13
CA LEU A 245 -9.77 3.12 2.60
C LEU A 245 -10.60 1.84 2.71
N THR A 246 -9.99 0.69 2.42
CA THR A 246 -10.68 -0.61 2.36
C THR A 246 -10.03 -1.64 3.26
N GLN A 247 -10.83 -2.55 3.80
CA GLN A 247 -10.36 -3.71 4.54
C GLN A 247 -11.19 -4.92 4.12
N ASN A 248 -10.55 -5.95 3.59
CA ASN A 248 -11.24 -7.18 3.20
C ASN A 248 -11.55 -8.05 4.43
N LEU A 249 -12.73 -8.68 4.42
CA LEU A 249 -13.07 -9.80 5.29
C LEU A 249 -13.07 -11.07 4.43
N PRO A 250 -12.04 -11.92 4.53
CA PRO A 250 -12.01 -13.19 3.80
C PRO A 250 -13.20 -14.06 4.18
N ALA A 251 -13.79 -14.74 3.20
CA ALA A 251 -14.76 -15.78 3.48
C ALA A 251 -14.10 -16.88 4.33
N ALA A 252 -14.81 -17.39 5.33
CA ALA A 252 -14.30 -18.51 6.13
C ALA A 252 -13.95 -19.67 5.20
N ALA A 253 -12.71 -20.19 5.30
CA ALA A 253 -12.35 -21.41 4.60
C ALA A 253 -13.34 -22.50 5.01
N ALA A 254 -13.98 -23.17 4.05
CA ALA A 254 -14.68 -24.41 4.33
C ALA A 254 -13.73 -25.29 5.13
N LYS A 255 -14.16 -25.75 6.32
CA LYS A 255 -13.33 -26.62 7.17
C LYS A 255 -12.75 -27.71 6.27
N ARG A 256 -11.42 -27.75 6.12
CA ARG A 256 -10.77 -28.89 5.50
C ARG A 256 -11.18 -30.09 6.35
N SER A 257 -12.04 -30.95 5.81
CA SER A 257 -12.37 -32.22 6.40
C SER A 257 -11.06 -33.02 6.50
N SER A 258 -10.52 -33.12 7.71
CA SER A 258 -9.55 -34.16 8.07
C SER A 258 -10.27 -35.50 8.13
#